data_AF-A0A7S3M7I8-F1
#
_entry.id   AF-A0A7S3M7I8-F1
#
_cell.length_a   1.000
_cell.length_b   1.000
_cell.length_c   1.000
_cell.angle_alpha   90.00
_cell.angle_beta   90.00
_cell.angle_gamma   90.00
#
_symmetry.space_group_name_H-M   'P 1'
#
loop_
_entity.id
_entity.type
_entity.pdbx_description
1 polymer ?
#
loop_
_entity_poly.entity_id
_entity_poly.type
_entity_poly.pdbx_seq_one_letter_code
_entity_poly.pdbx_strand_id
1 'polypeptide(L)'
;MIPVCNQPGMPDTDVVGVWTTTPFDALRDEESCWWSTWCCCLVSGRTAEAFQIGSSQRQVMGFVTFLLISGLIFLFVPIAGFLLLAGGLIYYAYYKAQLRMKIRELYQIPGTLMSDFVAHAFCPCCSVAQEAREVLVKGKPVLDFVYGEPLSNISFPQLQTGGYAPSSPNQTTTAENNDDSVSLVEHLKSVSLLSHLILRLWLCVVVSTFLALIINGKGLSILVLMAVFVQPFLILYFVYWRDPERSKHVSLDYVVKLFAVGFFMSTSQSIVFESILEGILGTAVMIVLLILNPHMNDNDDNEKNASAQITAALLPLLSRHGWSHMLSSAAGSLYQFASTMGDPAMDLHTDNYHSTSAHFLDTDTQANFIYHPLVTPPRSLSSNGTNDEDDNISGFSPSIIRRNIVIVVIALLIMAFVIAAGVEETMKHFAVRCCKFPAPLRDPKSVLVYMMTAALGFATSENIEYVFGADKSPIPHTSLVVGELVVLAMRVCMPIHVICSVMQATTFSKVLMGHESMNIFQILLPAVVLHGTFDFVLFLMGVIGAAYEVNEAALEAFSFILPIGITLVGVYLAYTGFEALLRTFENGWQAVADDNMAVL
;
A
#
# COMPACT_ATOMS: atom_id res chain seq x y z
N MET A 1 -20.91 15.94 -2.70
CA MET A 1 -20.62 14.78 -1.83
C MET A 1 -19.45 15.15 -0.93
N ILE A 2 -19.60 15.21 0.38
CA ILE A 2 -20.12 16.32 1.21
C ILE A 2 -19.04 16.54 2.30
N PRO A 3 -18.74 17.77 2.74
CA PRO A 3 -17.89 17.98 3.91
C PRO A 3 -18.55 17.35 5.15
N VAL A 4 -17.84 16.44 5.82
CA VAL A 4 -18.20 15.91 7.17
C VAL A 4 -17.87 16.95 8.24
N CYS A 5 -18.32 18.19 8.03
CA CYS A 5 -18.36 19.25 9.01
C CYS A 5 -19.83 19.58 9.21
N ASN A 6 -20.41 19.11 10.33
CA ASN A 6 -21.76 19.45 10.79
C ASN A 6 -22.81 19.50 9.70
N GLN A 7 -23.44 18.37 9.35
CA GLN A 7 -24.71 18.44 8.63
C GLN A 7 -25.69 19.27 9.48
N PRO A 8 -26.05 20.49 9.06
CA PRO A 8 -27.02 21.28 9.79
C PRO A 8 -28.39 20.69 9.45
N GLY A 9 -28.99 20.04 10.44
CA GLY A 9 -30.28 19.38 10.28
C GLY A 9 -30.27 17.87 10.50
N MET A 10 -29.19 17.26 11.03
CA MET A 10 -29.41 16.01 11.77
C MET A 10 -30.32 16.39 12.94
N PRO A 11 -31.57 15.90 12.99
CA PRO A 11 -32.49 16.33 14.02
C PRO A 11 -31.85 16.06 15.38
N ASP A 12 -31.99 17.00 16.32
CA ASP A 12 -31.68 16.81 17.75
C ASP A 12 -32.61 15.74 18.33
N THR A 13 -32.55 14.54 17.79
CA THR A 13 -33.15 13.35 18.36
C THR A 13 -32.11 12.82 19.30
N ASP A 14 -31.98 13.49 20.45
CA ASP A 14 -31.36 12.94 21.64
C ASP A 14 -32.29 11.83 22.21
N VAL A 15 -32.64 10.88 21.34
CA VAL A 15 -33.47 9.73 21.67
C VAL A 15 -32.60 8.82 22.50
N VAL A 16 -32.70 9.00 23.81
CA VAL A 16 -32.12 8.11 24.80
C VAL A 16 -32.67 6.71 24.56
N GLY A 17 -31.79 5.71 24.59
CA GLY A 17 -32.19 4.31 24.53
C GLY A 17 -32.20 3.64 23.15
N VAL A 18 -31.64 4.24 22.09
CA VAL A 18 -31.40 3.55 20.82
C VAL A 18 -30.08 4.03 20.20
N TRP A 19 -29.40 3.17 19.43
CA TRP A 19 -28.29 3.59 18.55
C TRP A 19 -28.82 4.54 17.47
N THR A 20 -28.11 5.64 17.21
CA THR A 20 -28.57 6.64 16.23
C THR A 20 -28.47 6.12 14.79
N THR A 21 -27.56 5.18 14.54
CA THR A 21 -27.39 4.54 13.23
C THR A 21 -27.43 3.03 13.37
N THR A 22 -27.78 2.34 12.28
CA THR A 22 -27.68 0.87 12.21
C THR A 22 -26.23 0.46 11.91
N PRO A 23 -25.85 -0.82 12.14
CA PRO A 23 -24.54 -1.32 11.74
C PRO A 23 -24.27 -1.18 10.23
N PHE A 24 -25.32 -1.24 9.40
CA PHE A 24 -25.23 -1.22 7.94
C PHE A 24 -25.30 0.19 7.34
N ASP A 25 -25.49 1.23 8.15
CA ASP A 25 -25.35 2.64 7.73
C ASP A 25 -23.88 3.05 7.53
N ALA A 26 -23.01 2.10 7.18
CA ALA A 26 -21.57 2.31 7.07
C ALA A 26 -21.23 3.41 6.04
N LEU A 27 -21.99 3.51 4.95
CA LEU A 27 -21.77 4.51 3.91
C LEU A 27 -22.15 5.95 4.32
N ARG A 28 -22.80 6.18 5.47
CA ARG A 28 -23.10 7.54 5.95
C ARG A 28 -21.87 8.29 6.46
N ASP A 29 -20.86 7.56 6.91
CA ASP A 29 -19.58 8.09 7.37
C ASP A 29 -18.48 7.24 6.75
N GLU A 30 -18.10 7.62 5.52
CA GLU A 30 -17.12 6.91 4.70
C GLU A 30 -15.80 6.69 5.46
N GLU A 31 -15.37 7.67 6.25
CA GLU A 31 -14.16 7.56 7.06
C GLU A 31 -14.29 6.46 8.10
N SER A 32 -15.32 6.53 8.96
CA SER A 32 -15.45 5.55 10.03
C SER A 32 -15.65 4.15 9.45
N CYS A 33 -16.37 4.02 8.34
CA CYS A 33 -16.51 2.75 7.62
C CYS A 33 -15.16 2.23 7.12
N TRP A 34 -14.41 3.08 6.43
CA TRP A 34 -13.13 2.71 5.84
C TRP A 34 -12.14 2.30 6.92
N TRP A 35 -11.90 3.16 7.90
CA TRP A 35 -10.96 2.85 8.96
C TRP A 35 -11.42 1.72 9.87
N SER A 36 -12.72 1.51 10.07
CA SER A 36 -13.18 0.35 10.84
C SER A 36 -12.99 -0.96 10.09
N THR A 37 -12.94 -0.94 8.76
CA THR A 37 -12.66 -2.13 7.94
C THR A 37 -11.19 -2.55 8.10
N TRP A 38 -10.28 -1.58 8.16
CA TRP A 38 -8.84 -1.86 8.07
C TRP A 38 -8.10 -1.77 9.40
N CYS A 39 -8.52 -0.84 10.25
CA CYS A 39 -7.88 -0.54 11.52
C CYS A 39 -8.95 -0.47 12.61
N CYS A 40 -9.78 -1.52 12.69
CA CYS A 40 -10.87 -1.61 13.65
C CYS A 40 -10.38 -1.40 15.10
N CYS A 41 -9.15 -1.81 15.41
CA CYS A 41 -8.54 -1.66 16.73
C CYS A 41 -8.31 -0.19 17.08
N LEU A 42 -7.87 0.59 16.12
CA LEU A 42 -7.60 2.00 16.30
C LEU A 42 -8.90 2.80 16.36
N VAL A 43 -9.87 2.55 15.48
CA VAL A 43 -11.16 3.25 15.53
C VAL A 43 -11.91 2.90 16.83
N SER A 44 -11.84 1.65 17.29
CA SER A 44 -12.34 1.22 18.59
C SER A 44 -11.64 1.97 19.74
N GLY A 45 -10.30 2.05 19.69
CA GLY A 45 -9.49 2.77 20.67
C GLY A 45 -9.89 4.25 20.78
N ARG A 46 -9.97 4.93 19.63
CA ARG A 46 -10.41 6.32 19.50
C ARG A 46 -11.80 6.53 20.07
N THR A 47 -12.73 5.65 19.71
CA THR A 47 -14.12 5.73 20.14
C THR A 47 -14.25 5.56 21.66
N ALA A 48 -13.54 4.58 22.23
CA ALA A 48 -13.53 4.36 23.66
C ALA A 48 -12.95 5.56 24.44
N GLU A 49 -11.92 6.21 23.90
CA GLU A 49 -11.33 7.41 24.50
C GLU A 49 -12.25 8.63 24.39
N ALA A 50 -12.94 8.82 23.26
CA ALA A 50 -13.91 9.90 23.09
C ALA A 50 -15.09 9.78 24.08
N PHE A 51 -15.47 8.57 24.45
CA PHE A 51 -16.45 8.29 25.51
C PHE A 51 -15.85 8.24 26.92
N GLN A 52 -14.53 8.41 27.09
CA GLN A 52 -13.82 8.33 28.37
C GLN A 52 -13.95 6.97 29.09
N ILE A 53 -14.13 5.88 28.35
CA ILE A 53 -14.29 4.51 28.87
C ILE A 53 -13.07 3.62 28.62
N GLY A 54 -12.04 4.13 27.95
CA GLY A 54 -10.81 3.43 27.61
C GLY A 54 -9.70 4.39 27.18
N SER A 55 -8.55 3.82 26.80
CA SER A 55 -7.39 4.55 26.26
C SER A 55 -7.05 3.98 24.89
N SER A 56 -6.99 4.82 23.86
CA SER A 56 -6.64 4.40 22.50
C SER A 56 -5.24 3.78 22.46
N GLN A 57 -4.27 4.42 23.11
CA GLN A 57 -2.88 3.96 23.18
C GLN A 57 -2.78 2.54 23.76
N ARG A 58 -3.46 2.24 24.87
CA ARG A 58 -3.41 0.90 25.48
C ARG A 58 -4.03 -0.16 24.56
N GLN A 59 -5.12 0.17 23.87
CA GLN A 59 -5.77 -0.77 22.95
C GLN A 59 -4.91 -1.07 21.73
N VAL A 60 -4.37 -0.03 21.09
CA VAL A 60 -3.50 -0.17 19.91
C VAL A 60 -2.23 -0.91 20.28
N MET A 61 -1.53 -0.50 21.33
CA MET A 61 -0.30 -1.17 21.78
C MET A 61 -0.55 -2.61 22.21
N GLY A 62 -1.65 -2.89 22.91
CA GLY A 62 -2.03 -4.24 23.29
C GLY A 62 -2.27 -5.15 22.08
N PHE A 63 -3.00 -4.64 21.07
CA PHE A 63 -3.28 -5.37 19.84
C PHE A 63 -2.01 -5.61 19.00
N VAL A 64 -1.18 -4.58 18.82
CA VAL A 64 0.10 -4.70 18.10
C VAL A 64 1.03 -5.69 18.80
N THR A 65 1.17 -5.59 20.13
CA THR A 65 1.99 -6.51 20.92
C THR A 65 1.50 -7.94 20.79
N PHE A 66 0.18 -8.15 20.84
CA PHE A 66 -0.44 -9.44 20.60
C PHE A 66 -0.11 -10.00 19.22
N LEU A 67 -0.26 -9.21 18.14
CA LEU A 67 0.09 -9.65 16.79
C LEU A 67 1.57 -10.00 16.66
N LEU A 68 2.46 -9.19 17.24
CA LEU A 68 3.90 -9.46 17.22
C LEU A 68 4.27 -10.74 17.96
N ILE A 69 3.69 -10.97 19.15
CA ILE A 69 3.93 -12.21 19.92
C ILE A 69 3.37 -13.42 19.17
N SER A 70 2.14 -13.33 18.63
CA SER A 70 1.53 -14.39 17.83
C SER A 70 2.35 -14.70 16.58
N GLY A 71 2.81 -13.67 15.87
CA GLY A 71 3.68 -13.81 14.69
C GLY A 71 5.02 -14.44 15.04
N LEU A 72 5.66 -13.99 16.13
CA LEU A 72 6.92 -14.56 16.61
C LEU A 72 6.75 -16.05 16.96
N ILE A 73 5.70 -16.40 17.71
CA ILE A 73 5.43 -17.81 18.07
C ILE A 73 5.08 -18.62 16.82
N PHE A 74 4.34 -18.05 15.86
CA PHE A 74 4.03 -18.72 14.60
C PHE A 74 5.28 -19.09 13.81
N LEU A 75 6.32 -18.25 13.85
CA LEU A 75 7.62 -18.56 13.21
C LEU A 75 8.31 -19.80 13.82
N PHE A 76 8.19 -20.03 15.13
CA PHE A 76 8.85 -21.15 15.80
C PHE A 76 7.96 -22.39 15.96
N VAL A 77 6.66 -22.18 16.20
CA VAL A 77 5.66 -23.21 16.47
C VAL A 77 4.35 -22.81 15.76
N PRO A 78 4.19 -23.10 14.46
CA PRO A 78 3.09 -22.57 13.64
C PRO A 78 1.69 -22.84 14.21
N ILE A 79 1.45 -24.06 14.71
CA ILE A 79 0.15 -24.43 15.31
C ILE A 79 -0.13 -23.60 16.56
N ALA A 80 0.86 -23.42 17.44
CA ALA A 80 0.70 -22.64 18.67
C ALA A 80 0.48 -21.15 18.35
N GLY A 81 1.22 -20.60 17.39
CA GLY A 81 1.05 -19.23 16.93
C GLY A 81 -0.33 -18.99 16.32
N PHE A 82 -0.83 -19.95 15.52
CA PHE A 82 -2.18 -19.90 14.97
C PHE A 82 -3.27 -19.96 16.05
N LEU A 83 -3.15 -20.89 17.01
CA LEU A 83 -4.11 -20.99 18.12
C LEU A 83 -4.11 -19.74 19.00
N LEU A 84 -2.93 -19.16 19.25
CA LEU A 84 -2.80 -17.90 19.98
C LEU A 84 -3.44 -16.74 19.21
N LEU A 85 -3.21 -16.67 17.89
CA LEU A 85 -3.84 -15.67 17.03
C LEU A 85 -5.37 -15.79 17.05
N ALA A 86 -5.90 -16.99 16.82
CA ALA A 86 -7.34 -17.23 16.83
C ALA A 86 -7.97 -16.92 18.21
N GLY A 87 -7.37 -17.44 19.29
CA GLY A 87 -7.84 -17.19 20.65
C GLY A 87 -7.79 -15.71 21.04
N GLY A 88 -6.72 -15.01 20.66
CA GLY A 88 -6.59 -13.59 20.95
C GLY A 88 -7.51 -12.71 20.11
N LEU A 89 -7.85 -13.08 18.86
CA LEU A 89 -8.88 -12.40 18.08
C LEU A 89 -10.28 -12.56 18.71
N ILE A 90 -10.60 -13.75 19.21
CA ILE A 90 -11.85 -14.00 19.97
C ILE A 90 -11.88 -13.17 21.26
N TYR A 91 -10.78 -13.17 22.01
CA TYR A 91 -10.64 -12.33 23.21
C TYR A 91 -10.78 -10.84 22.87
N TYR A 92 -10.20 -10.39 21.77
CA TYR A 92 -10.29 -9.00 21.33
C TYR A 92 -11.73 -8.62 20.94
N ALA A 93 -12.47 -9.51 20.27
CA ALA A 93 -13.90 -9.32 20.01
C ALA A 93 -14.72 -9.21 21.31
N TYR A 94 -14.42 -10.04 22.31
CA TYR A 94 -15.03 -9.95 23.65
C TYR A 94 -14.69 -8.64 24.35
N TYR A 95 -13.44 -8.20 24.32
CA TYR A 95 -13.01 -6.92 24.88
C TYR A 95 -13.75 -5.73 24.24
N LYS A 96 -13.87 -5.70 22.90
CA LYS A 96 -14.65 -4.67 22.20
C LYS A 96 -16.14 -4.72 22.54
N ALA A 97 -16.69 -5.92 22.73
CA ALA A 97 -18.07 -6.08 23.18
C ALA A 97 -18.30 -5.46 24.57
N GLN A 98 -17.33 -5.57 25.48
CA GLN A 98 -17.39 -4.88 26.78
C GLN A 98 -17.35 -3.36 26.64
N LEU A 99 -16.52 -2.82 25.74
CA LEU A 99 -16.50 -1.37 25.46
C LEU A 99 -17.84 -0.89 24.92
N ARG A 100 -18.40 -1.62 23.95
CA ARG A 100 -19.71 -1.34 23.37
C ARG A 100 -20.84 -1.39 24.43
N MET A 101 -20.79 -2.36 25.33
CA MET A 101 -21.72 -2.45 26.46
C MET A 101 -21.65 -1.22 27.37
N LYS A 102 -20.45 -0.71 27.68
CA LYS A 102 -20.30 0.53 28.46
C LYS A 102 -20.88 1.75 27.75
N ILE A 103 -20.72 1.85 26.42
CA ILE A 103 -21.38 2.91 25.63
C ILE A 103 -22.91 2.78 25.78
N ARG A 104 -23.45 1.57 25.67
CA ARG A 104 -24.88 1.35 25.86
C ARG A 104 -25.37 1.74 27.25
N GLU A 105 -24.62 1.40 28.30
CA GLU A 105 -24.95 1.78 29.69
C GLU A 105 -24.98 3.31 29.86
N LEU A 106 -24.01 4.02 29.27
CA LEU A 106 -23.95 5.49 29.30
C LEU A 106 -25.17 6.16 28.66
N TYR A 107 -25.74 5.56 27.61
CA TYR A 107 -26.86 6.12 26.84
C TYR A 107 -28.17 5.34 26.99
N GLN A 108 -28.24 4.44 27.98
CA GLN A 108 -29.38 3.58 28.29
C GLN A 108 -29.90 2.75 27.08
N ILE A 109 -29.01 2.39 26.15
CA ILE A 109 -29.35 1.62 24.95
C ILE A 109 -29.55 0.15 25.35
N PRO A 110 -30.70 -0.49 25.03
CA PRO A 110 -30.95 -1.86 25.38
C PRO A 110 -30.04 -2.82 24.60
N GLY A 111 -29.61 -3.89 25.27
CA GLY A 111 -28.85 -4.96 24.64
C GLY A 111 -28.10 -5.80 25.67
N THR A 112 -27.45 -6.87 25.21
CA THR A 112 -26.66 -7.77 26.06
C THR A 112 -25.21 -7.85 25.59
N LEU A 113 -24.30 -8.24 26.50
CA LEU A 113 -22.91 -8.48 26.15
C LEU A 113 -22.77 -9.53 25.03
N MET A 114 -23.63 -10.56 25.02
CA MET A 114 -23.63 -11.58 23.98
C MET A 114 -23.98 -10.99 22.61
N SER A 115 -24.98 -10.11 22.53
CA SER A 115 -25.31 -9.43 21.26
C SER A 115 -24.18 -8.57 20.73
N ASP A 116 -23.43 -7.87 21.61
CA ASP A 116 -22.26 -7.09 21.20
C ASP A 116 -21.09 -7.97 20.78
N PHE A 117 -20.90 -9.11 21.45
CA PHE A 117 -19.87 -10.08 21.09
C PHE A 117 -20.12 -10.65 19.70
N VAL A 118 -21.35 -11.07 19.41
CA VAL A 118 -21.74 -11.54 18.08
C VAL A 118 -21.51 -10.45 17.03
N ALA A 119 -21.90 -9.20 17.32
CA ALA A 119 -21.68 -8.09 16.40
C ALA A 119 -20.19 -7.87 16.10
N HIS A 120 -19.32 -7.87 17.12
CA HIS A 120 -17.87 -7.69 16.92
C HIS A 120 -17.15 -8.93 16.37
N ALA A 121 -17.67 -10.14 16.58
CA ALA A 121 -17.10 -11.37 16.05
C ALA A 121 -17.40 -11.56 14.56
N PHE A 122 -18.60 -11.20 14.10
CA PHE A 122 -19.05 -11.43 12.72
C PHE A 122 -19.03 -10.19 11.82
N CYS A 123 -19.24 -8.98 12.35
CA CYS A 123 -18.99 -7.74 11.63
C CYS A 123 -18.26 -6.69 12.52
N PRO A 124 -16.97 -6.90 12.81
CA PRO A 124 -16.19 -5.95 13.60
C PRO A 124 -16.18 -4.54 12.99
N CYS A 125 -16.10 -4.45 11.66
CA CYS A 125 -16.05 -3.16 10.97
C CYS A 125 -17.37 -2.38 11.08
N CYS A 126 -18.51 -3.04 10.87
CA CYS A 126 -19.84 -2.43 11.02
C CYS A 126 -20.04 -1.91 12.46
N SER A 127 -19.69 -2.74 13.44
CA SER A 127 -19.92 -2.46 14.86
C SER A 127 -19.10 -1.26 15.33
N VAL A 128 -17.81 -1.24 14.98
CA VAL A 128 -16.90 -0.13 15.31
C VAL A 128 -17.29 1.15 14.55
N ALA A 129 -17.71 1.04 13.28
CA ALA A 129 -18.16 2.20 12.52
C ALA A 129 -19.44 2.82 13.11
N GLN A 130 -20.36 1.99 13.59
CA GLN A 130 -21.56 2.45 14.29
C GLN A 130 -21.21 3.18 15.60
N GLU A 131 -20.28 2.64 16.38
CA GLU A 131 -19.80 3.27 17.61
C GLU A 131 -19.14 4.63 17.31
N ALA A 132 -18.30 4.69 16.26
CA ALA A 132 -17.65 5.92 15.85
C ALA A 132 -18.65 6.99 15.36
N ARG A 133 -19.73 6.60 14.66
CA ARG A 133 -20.81 7.53 14.30
C ARG A 133 -21.55 8.05 15.53
N GLU A 134 -21.76 7.20 16.53
CA GLU A 134 -22.40 7.61 17.78
C GLU A 134 -21.58 8.70 18.51
N VAL A 135 -20.24 8.63 18.46
CA VAL A 135 -19.35 9.71 18.97
C VAL A 135 -19.70 11.05 18.31
N LEU A 136 -19.87 11.06 16.98
CA LEU A 136 -20.16 12.28 16.22
C LEU A 136 -21.54 12.83 16.54
N VAL A 137 -22.56 11.98 16.59
CA VAL A 137 -23.94 12.38 16.93
C VAL A 137 -23.99 12.98 18.33
N LYS A 138 -23.26 12.39 19.30
CA LYS A 138 -23.26 12.85 20.69
C LYS A 138 -22.35 14.05 20.94
N GLY A 139 -21.84 14.71 19.89
CA GLY A 139 -21.02 15.91 20.00
C GLY A 139 -19.73 15.69 20.81
N LYS A 140 -19.23 14.46 20.88
CA LYS A 140 -17.98 14.14 21.57
C LYS A 140 -16.79 14.68 20.77
N PRO A 141 -15.67 15.01 21.44
CA PRO A 141 -14.51 15.56 20.75
C PRO A 141 -14.04 14.60 19.66
N VAL A 142 -13.85 15.13 18.46
CA VAL A 142 -13.28 14.37 17.35
C VAL A 142 -11.79 14.25 17.60
N LEU A 143 -11.35 13.03 17.87
CA LEU A 143 -9.97 12.75 18.20
C LEU A 143 -9.17 12.39 16.94
N ASP A 144 -7.89 12.72 16.95
CA ASP A 144 -6.91 12.31 15.94
C ASP A 144 -6.85 10.80 15.85
N PHE A 145 -6.59 10.34 14.62
CA PHE A 145 -6.73 8.95 14.23
C PHE A 145 -5.99 8.01 15.19
N VAL A 146 -4.71 8.25 15.49
CA VAL A 146 -3.91 7.26 16.22
C VAL A 146 -3.70 7.62 17.70
N TYR A 147 -3.89 8.88 18.10
CA TYR A 147 -3.45 9.35 19.43
C TYR A 147 -4.54 9.69 20.41
N GLY A 148 -5.78 9.79 19.93
CA GLY A 148 -6.85 10.20 20.83
C GLY A 148 -6.75 11.67 21.25
N GLU A 149 -5.86 12.47 20.65
CA GLU A 149 -5.78 13.91 20.93
C GLU A 149 -6.91 14.63 20.18
N PRO A 150 -7.62 15.59 20.79
CA PRO A 150 -8.61 16.37 20.07
C PRO A 150 -8.02 17.05 18.83
N LEU A 151 -8.68 16.94 17.67
CA LEU A 151 -8.22 17.58 16.43
C LEU A 151 -8.03 19.10 16.58
N SER A 152 -8.77 19.73 17.51
CA SER A 152 -8.64 21.14 17.87
C SER A 152 -7.28 21.50 18.48
N ASN A 153 -6.58 20.53 19.06
CA ASN A 153 -5.28 20.74 19.69
C ASN A 153 -4.12 20.62 18.69
N ILE A 154 -4.37 20.09 17.50
CA ILE A 154 -3.37 20.00 16.44
C ILE A 154 -3.16 21.41 15.89
N SER A 155 -1.96 21.95 16.06
CA SER A 155 -1.59 23.25 15.52
C SER A 155 -1.63 23.22 14.00
N PHE A 156 -2.70 23.75 13.42
CA PHE A 156 -2.75 24.07 12.00
C PHE A 156 -2.31 25.52 11.80
N PRO A 157 -1.25 25.75 11.01
CA PRO A 157 -0.85 27.11 10.62
C PRO A 157 -2.02 27.93 10.02
N GLN A 158 -2.91 27.26 9.27
CA GLN A 158 -4.11 27.86 8.67
C GLN A 158 -5.13 28.38 9.71
N LEU A 159 -5.24 27.73 10.86
CA LEU A 159 -6.17 28.16 11.92
C LEU A 159 -5.59 29.33 12.72
N GLN A 160 -4.27 29.38 12.90
CA GLN A 160 -3.60 30.43 13.67
C GLN A 160 -3.57 31.79 12.95
N THR A 161 -3.65 31.81 11.62
CA THR A 161 -3.56 33.03 10.80
C THR A 161 -4.90 33.76 10.57
N GLY A 162 -5.98 33.38 11.27
CA GLY A 162 -7.25 34.11 11.22
C GLY A 162 -8.16 33.72 10.06
N GLY A 163 -8.03 32.49 9.55
CA GLY A 163 -8.74 32.01 8.38
C GLY A 163 -7.90 32.12 7.12
N TYR A 164 -8.32 31.43 6.06
CA TYR A 164 -7.70 31.53 4.74
C TYR A 164 -7.85 32.98 4.27
N ALA A 165 -6.88 33.85 4.55
CA ALA A 165 -6.81 35.13 3.87
C ALA A 165 -6.55 34.77 2.41
N PRO A 166 -7.53 34.91 1.50
CA PRO A 166 -7.29 34.64 0.11
C PRO A 166 -6.09 35.50 -0.28
N SER A 167 -5.09 34.88 -0.89
CA SER A 167 -4.01 35.58 -1.58
C SER A 167 -4.61 36.31 -2.78
N SER A 168 -5.49 37.28 -2.49
CA SER A 168 -6.06 38.16 -3.48
C SER A 168 -4.91 39.03 -3.97
N PRO A 169 -4.57 38.98 -5.27
CA PRO A 169 -3.41 39.69 -5.82
C PRO A 169 -3.51 41.21 -5.69
N ASN A 170 -4.62 41.75 -5.18
CA ASN A 170 -4.88 43.17 -5.02
C ASN A 170 -4.75 43.71 -3.59
N GLN A 171 -4.43 42.89 -2.58
CA GLN A 171 -4.07 43.42 -1.26
C GLN A 171 -2.55 43.57 -1.15
N THR A 172 -2.05 44.73 -1.58
CA THR A 172 -0.73 45.25 -1.19
C THR A 172 -0.74 45.56 0.31
N THR A 173 -0.60 44.53 1.15
CA THR A 173 -0.27 44.73 2.56
C THR A 173 1.19 45.16 2.64
N THR A 174 1.39 46.43 2.98
CA THR A 174 2.68 47.09 3.22
C THR A 174 3.40 46.58 4.48
N ALA A 175 3.25 45.30 4.83
CA ALA A 175 3.96 44.66 5.93
C ALA A 175 5.26 44.03 5.41
N GLU A 176 6.15 44.89 4.91
CA GLU A 176 7.55 44.54 4.65
C GLU A 176 8.28 44.35 6.00
N ASN A 177 9.05 43.25 6.12
CA ASN A 177 10.34 43.14 6.82
C ASN A 177 10.56 42.09 7.93
N ASN A 178 9.65 41.14 8.17
CA ASN A 178 10.04 39.94 8.93
C ASN A 178 10.10 38.73 8.00
N ASP A 179 11.30 38.48 7.50
CA ASP A 179 11.73 37.26 6.78
C ASP A 179 11.80 36.07 7.76
N ASP A 180 10.76 35.91 8.59
CA ASP A 180 10.63 34.83 9.56
C ASP A 180 10.18 33.57 8.81
N SER A 181 11.07 33.03 7.97
CA SER A 181 10.93 31.66 7.50
C SER A 181 10.90 30.77 8.75
N VAL A 182 9.73 30.21 9.07
CA VAL A 182 9.56 29.31 10.22
C VAL A 182 10.62 28.22 10.11
N SER A 183 11.47 28.12 11.12
CA SER A 183 12.62 27.22 11.06
C SER A 183 12.16 25.75 10.95
N LEU A 184 12.92 24.90 10.28
CA LEU A 184 12.65 23.46 10.21
C LEU A 184 12.48 22.83 11.61
N VAL A 185 13.20 23.38 12.60
CA VAL A 185 13.13 22.96 14.00
C VAL A 185 11.77 23.29 14.61
N GLU A 186 11.16 24.43 14.29
CA GLU A 186 9.81 24.78 14.75
C GLU A 186 8.75 23.87 14.12
N HIS A 187 8.88 23.57 12.83
CA HIS A 187 8.02 22.59 12.17
C HIS A 187 8.13 21.20 12.82
N LEU A 188 9.35 20.74 13.13
CA LEU A 188 9.55 19.46 13.84
C LEU A 188 8.97 19.48 15.26
N LYS A 189 9.00 20.62 15.95
CA LYS A 189 8.37 20.76 17.27
C LYS A 189 6.84 20.72 17.22
N SER A 190 6.23 21.11 16.09
CA SER A 190 4.77 21.02 15.90
C SER A 190 4.26 19.64 15.49
N VAL A 191 5.15 18.67 15.30
CA VAL A 191 4.78 17.29 14.94
C VAL A 191 4.08 16.63 16.13
N SER A 192 2.93 16.00 15.89
CA SER A 192 2.16 15.34 16.95
C SER A 192 2.94 14.19 17.59
N LEU A 193 2.54 13.78 18.79
CA LEU A 193 3.15 12.62 19.45
C LEU A 193 3.00 11.35 18.60
N LEU A 194 1.98 11.29 17.74
CA LEU A 194 1.79 10.27 16.71
C LEU A 194 2.93 10.17 15.75
N SER A 195 3.14 11.25 15.03
CA SER A 195 4.14 11.27 14.00
C SER A 195 5.52 10.95 14.61
N HIS A 196 5.78 11.35 15.86
CA HIS A 196 6.96 10.90 16.60
C HIS A 196 7.03 9.37 16.83
N LEU A 197 5.94 8.70 17.21
CA LEU A 197 5.92 7.24 17.36
C LEU A 197 6.01 6.52 16.01
N ILE A 198 5.32 7.00 14.98
CA ILE A 198 5.46 6.47 13.62
C ILE A 198 6.94 6.54 13.21
N LEU A 199 7.59 7.69 13.40
CA LEU A 199 9.01 7.87 13.09
C LEU A 199 9.90 6.95 13.93
N ARG A 200 9.59 6.71 15.21
CA ARG A 200 10.34 5.76 16.06
C ARG A 200 10.14 4.31 15.63
N LEU A 201 8.91 3.89 15.38
CA LEU A 201 8.60 2.54 14.88
C LEU A 201 9.25 2.31 13.52
N TRP A 202 9.20 3.30 12.65
CA TRP A 202 9.85 3.25 11.35
C TRP A 202 11.37 3.18 11.47
N LEU A 203 11.98 3.97 12.37
CA LEU A 203 13.41 3.88 12.66
C LEU A 203 13.78 2.47 13.17
N CYS A 204 12.94 1.87 14.02
CA CYS A 204 13.14 0.48 14.44
C CYS A 204 13.09 -0.49 13.25
N VAL A 205 12.09 -0.37 12.37
CA VAL A 205 12.00 -1.20 11.15
C VAL A 205 13.24 -1.03 10.28
N VAL A 206 13.66 0.20 9.99
CA VAL A 206 14.85 0.49 9.17
C VAL A 206 16.11 -0.09 9.80
N VAL A 207 16.34 0.12 11.10
CA VAL A 207 17.48 -0.43 11.82
C VAL A 207 17.47 -1.96 11.80
N SER A 208 16.31 -2.59 12.00
CA SER A 208 16.14 -4.04 11.91
C SER A 208 16.43 -4.57 10.50
N THR A 209 15.94 -3.90 9.46
CA THR A 209 16.24 -4.26 8.06
C THR A 209 17.72 -4.10 7.75
N PHE A 210 18.36 -3.02 8.21
CA PHE A 210 19.80 -2.81 8.03
C PHE A 210 20.60 -3.91 8.71
N LEU A 211 20.26 -4.23 9.96
CA LEU A 211 20.90 -5.32 10.68
C LEU A 211 20.71 -6.67 9.97
N ALA A 212 19.51 -6.96 9.47
CA ALA A 212 19.24 -8.16 8.70
C ALA A 212 20.09 -8.21 7.41
N LEU A 213 20.22 -7.10 6.68
CA LEU A 213 21.08 -7.05 5.48
C LEU A 213 22.56 -7.25 5.82
N ILE A 214 23.05 -6.67 6.92
CA ILE A 214 24.44 -6.87 7.40
C ILE A 214 24.68 -8.34 7.74
N ILE A 215 23.77 -8.96 8.52
CA ILE A 215 23.90 -10.37 8.93
C ILE A 215 23.91 -11.31 7.71
N ASN A 216 23.14 -10.99 6.67
CA ASN A 216 23.09 -11.75 5.42
C ASN A 216 24.25 -11.45 4.46
N GLY A 217 25.26 -10.66 4.86
CA GLY A 217 26.39 -10.29 4.00
C GLY A 217 26.03 -9.35 2.84
N LYS A 218 24.81 -8.78 2.83
CA LYS A 218 24.29 -7.86 1.81
C LYS A 218 24.57 -6.39 2.18
N GLY A 219 25.77 -6.09 2.67
CA GLY A 219 26.13 -4.76 3.17
C GLY A 219 26.00 -3.65 2.12
N LEU A 220 26.29 -3.92 0.85
CA LEU A 220 26.12 -2.96 -0.24
C LEU A 220 24.66 -2.64 -0.57
N SER A 221 23.76 -3.61 -0.37
CA SER A 221 22.32 -3.40 -0.59
C SER A 221 21.71 -2.42 0.42
N ILE A 222 22.42 -2.10 1.52
CA ILE A 222 22.05 -1.00 2.44
C ILE A 222 22.13 0.35 1.72
N LEU A 223 23.13 0.57 0.87
CA LEU A 223 23.24 1.80 0.09
C LEU A 223 22.08 1.93 -0.90
N VAL A 224 21.66 0.82 -1.49
CA VAL A 224 20.48 0.79 -2.36
C VAL A 224 19.21 1.07 -1.56
N LEU A 225 19.04 0.46 -0.38
CA LEU A 225 17.91 0.74 0.51
C LEU A 225 17.85 2.23 0.90
N MET A 226 18.99 2.83 1.23
CA MET A 226 19.07 4.27 1.48
C MET A 226 18.64 5.09 0.25
N ALA A 227 19.11 4.70 -0.95
CA ALA A 227 18.74 5.37 -2.19
C ALA A 227 17.24 5.28 -2.50
N VAL A 228 16.59 4.16 -2.19
CA VAL A 228 15.13 4.00 -2.30
C VAL A 228 14.39 5.05 -1.45
N PHE A 229 14.87 5.35 -0.24
CA PHE A 229 14.27 6.39 0.61
C PHE A 229 14.65 7.82 0.23
N VAL A 230 15.81 8.04 -0.40
CA VAL A 230 16.19 9.38 -0.88
C VAL A 230 15.22 9.88 -1.96
N GLN A 231 14.74 9.00 -2.84
CA GLN A 231 13.82 9.35 -3.93
C GLN A 231 12.54 10.08 -3.44
N PRO A 232 11.70 9.53 -2.55
CA PRO A 232 10.49 10.21 -2.08
C PRO A 232 10.80 11.50 -1.31
N PHE A 233 11.88 11.54 -0.52
CA PHE A 233 12.25 12.74 0.22
C PHE A 233 12.72 13.87 -0.69
N LEU A 234 13.41 13.56 -1.79
CA LEU A 234 13.77 14.55 -2.80
C LEU A 234 12.52 15.17 -3.43
N ILE A 235 11.53 14.33 -3.79
CA ILE A 235 10.27 14.80 -4.37
C ILE A 235 9.50 15.66 -3.36
N LEU A 236 9.36 15.21 -2.11
CA LEU A 236 8.74 15.99 -1.04
C LEU A 236 9.48 17.31 -0.77
N TYR A 237 10.81 17.32 -0.86
CA TYR A 237 11.58 18.56 -0.76
C TYR A 237 11.14 19.57 -1.83
N PHE A 238 11.02 19.16 -3.10
CA PHE A 238 10.59 20.07 -4.16
C PHE A 238 9.12 20.47 -4.08
N VAL A 239 8.25 19.56 -3.64
CA VAL A 239 6.79 19.75 -3.69
C VAL A 239 6.25 20.48 -2.46
N TYR A 240 6.84 20.21 -1.28
CA TYR A 240 6.44 20.76 0.01
C TYR A 240 7.46 21.76 0.58
N TRP A 241 8.76 21.43 0.60
CA TRP A 241 9.75 22.20 1.37
C TRP A 241 10.33 23.42 0.62
N ARG A 242 10.49 23.33 -0.70
CA ARG A 242 11.14 24.35 -1.53
C ARG A 242 10.31 25.63 -1.63
N ASP A 243 9.00 25.54 -1.49
CA ASP A 243 8.07 26.66 -1.59
C ASP A 243 7.56 27.01 -0.17
N PRO A 244 8.12 28.06 0.46
CA PRO A 244 7.76 28.43 1.83
C PRO A 244 6.26 28.68 1.99
N GLU A 245 5.60 29.24 0.97
CA GLU A 245 4.16 29.51 1.00
C GLU A 245 3.35 28.21 1.13
N ARG A 246 3.76 27.12 0.47
CA ARG A 246 3.08 25.83 0.62
C ARG A 246 3.25 25.24 2.01
N SER A 247 4.46 25.29 2.56
CA SER A 247 4.75 24.77 3.90
C SER A 247 3.95 25.50 4.99
N LYS A 248 3.58 26.78 4.77
CA LYS A 248 2.69 27.53 5.67
C LYS A 248 1.24 27.05 5.63
N HIS A 249 0.79 26.36 4.58
CA HIS A 249 -0.59 25.90 4.46
C HIS A 249 -0.75 24.41 4.73
N VAL A 250 0.33 23.63 4.58
CA VAL A 250 0.32 22.19 4.72
C VAL A 250 0.98 21.79 6.04
N SER A 251 0.29 20.99 6.85
CA SER A 251 0.86 20.53 8.12
C SER A 251 1.88 19.42 7.90
N LEU A 252 3.12 19.63 8.37
CA LEU A 252 4.17 18.59 8.37
C LEU A 252 3.69 17.31 9.06
N ASP A 253 2.87 17.46 10.10
CA ASP A 253 2.29 16.34 10.83
C ASP A 253 1.45 15.43 9.91
N TYR A 254 0.63 16.02 9.04
CA TYR A 254 -0.15 15.28 8.05
C TYR A 254 0.71 14.69 6.93
N VAL A 255 1.79 15.39 6.54
CA VAL A 255 2.75 14.84 5.57
C VAL A 255 3.36 13.55 6.14
N VAL A 256 3.83 13.55 7.39
CA VAL A 256 4.39 12.35 8.02
C VAL A 256 3.35 11.23 8.14
N LYS A 257 2.12 11.55 8.60
CA LYS A 257 1.04 10.57 8.74
C LYS A 257 0.63 9.96 7.40
N LEU A 258 0.39 10.78 6.38
CA LEU A 258 -0.05 10.31 5.07
C LEU A 258 1.04 9.49 4.37
N PHE A 259 2.31 9.85 4.54
CA PHE A 259 3.42 9.03 4.03
C PHE A 259 3.38 7.65 4.68
N ALA A 260 3.23 7.58 6.01
CA ALA A 260 3.15 6.31 6.72
C ALA A 260 1.89 5.51 6.39
N VAL A 261 0.74 6.16 6.21
CA VAL A 261 -0.50 5.51 5.77
C VAL A 261 -0.31 4.91 4.38
N GLY A 262 0.26 5.67 3.44
CA GLY A 262 0.60 5.17 2.11
C GLY A 262 1.55 3.96 2.17
N PHE A 263 2.63 4.08 2.95
CA PHE A 263 3.67 3.05 3.08
C PHE A 263 3.15 1.76 3.70
N PHE A 264 2.50 1.84 4.88
CA PHE A 264 2.09 0.66 5.63
C PHE A 264 0.67 0.21 5.27
N MET A 265 -0.30 1.11 5.33
CA MET A 265 -1.71 0.73 5.26
C MET A 265 -2.13 0.51 3.81
N SER A 266 -1.93 1.48 2.93
CA SER A 266 -2.37 1.38 1.53
C SER A 266 -1.66 0.23 0.79
N THR A 267 -0.36 0.04 1.02
CA THR A 267 0.39 -1.10 0.44
C THR A 267 -0.16 -2.44 0.95
N SER A 268 -0.25 -2.64 2.27
CA SER A 268 -0.74 -3.92 2.83
C SER A 268 -2.18 -4.23 2.38
N GLN A 269 -3.04 -3.22 2.28
CA GLN A 269 -4.40 -3.37 1.78
C GLN A 269 -4.42 -3.78 0.31
N SER A 270 -3.59 -3.13 -0.51
CA SER A 270 -3.52 -3.44 -1.94
C SER A 270 -3.05 -4.87 -2.15
N ILE A 271 -2.01 -5.31 -1.44
CA ILE A 271 -1.54 -6.70 -1.46
C ILE A 271 -2.67 -7.69 -1.14
N VAL A 272 -3.45 -7.46 -0.08
CA VAL A 272 -4.54 -8.38 0.31
C VAL A 272 -5.63 -8.43 -0.75
N PHE A 273 -6.07 -7.28 -1.26
CA PHE A 273 -7.11 -7.22 -2.28
C PHE A 273 -6.66 -7.80 -3.61
N GLU A 274 -5.45 -7.45 -4.04
CA GLU A 274 -4.84 -8.00 -5.24
C GLU A 274 -4.79 -9.52 -5.14
N SER A 275 -4.26 -10.07 -4.05
CA SER A 275 -4.20 -11.53 -3.84
C SER A 275 -5.56 -12.22 -3.95
N ILE A 276 -6.62 -11.62 -3.39
CA ILE A 276 -7.98 -12.18 -3.47
C ILE A 276 -8.51 -12.11 -4.90
N LEU A 277 -8.43 -10.95 -5.55
CA LEU A 277 -8.97 -10.74 -6.89
C LEU A 277 -8.20 -11.56 -7.94
N GLU A 278 -6.90 -11.65 -7.77
CA GLU A 278 -5.99 -12.42 -8.60
C GLU A 278 -6.27 -13.93 -8.48
N GLY A 279 -6.51 -14.45 -7.26
CA GLY A 279 -6.94 -15.83 -7.07
C GLY A 279 -8.29 -16.15 -7.73
N ILE A 280 -9.24 -15.19 -7.69
CA ILE A 280 -10.52 -15.31 -8.40
C ILE A 280 -10.30 -15.33 -9.92
N LEU A 281 -9.52 -14.38 -10.45
CA LEU A 281 -9.21 -14.29 -11.88
C LEU A 281 -8.51 -15.56 -12.37
N GLY A 282 -7.55 -16.07 -11.60
CA GLY A 282 -6.82 -17.29 -11.95
C GLY A 282 -7.69 -18.53 -11.98
N THR A 283 -8.57 -18.67 -11.00
CA THR A 283 -9.57 -19.74 -10.99
C THR A 283 -10.48 -19.65 -12.21
N ALA A 284 -10.95 -18.46 -12.57
CA ALA A 284 -11.80 -18.24 -13.74
C ALA A 284 -11.08 -18.57 -15.06
N VAL A 285 -9.85 -18.08 -15.25
CA VAL A 285 -9.02 -18.36 -16.43
C VAL A 285 -8.74 -19.87 -16.53
N MET A 286 -8.41 -20.52 -15.41
CA MET A 286 -8.18 -21.96 -15.36
C MET A 286 -9.39 -22.76 -15.85
N ILE A 287 -10.58 -22.45 -15.34
CA ILE A 287 -11.83 -23.11 -15.76
C ILE A 287 -12.08 -22.92 -17.25
N VAL A 288 -11.88 -21.70 -17.78
CA VAL A 288 -12.06 -21.42 -19.21
C VAL A 288 -11.05 -22.20 -20.06
N LEU A 289 -9.79 -22.28 -19.65
CA LEU A 289 -8.76 -23.04 -20.35
C LEU A 289 -9.05 -24.55 -20.38
N LEU A 290 -9.55 -25.11 -19.28
CA LEU A 290 -9.97 -26.52 -19.20
C LEU A 290 -11.13 -26.81 -20.16
N ILE A 291 -12.13 -25.90 -20.23
CA ILE A 291 -13.28 -26.06 -21.13
C ILE A 291 -12.85 -26.01 -22.60
N LEU A 292 -11.93 -25.11 -22.95
CA LEU A 292 -11.49 -24.91 -24.34
C LEU A 292 -10.45 -25.94 -24.82
N ASN A 293 -9.81 -26.65 -23.89
CA ASN A 293 -8.78 -27.64 -24.19
C ASN A 293 -9.14 -28.98 -23.52
N PRO A 294 -10.25 -29.63 -23.92
CA PRO A 294 -10.74 -30.85 -23.27
C PRO A 294 -9.73 -32.00 -23.33
N HIS A 295 -8.90 -32.05 -24.38
CA HIS A 295 -7.82 -33.03 -24.52
C HIS A 295 -6.72 -32.93 -23.46
N MET A 296 -6.69 -31.86 -22.64
CA MET A 296 -5.84 -31.82 -21.44
C MET A 296 -6.31 -32.82 -20.36
N ASN A 297 -7.54 -33.31 -20.47
CA ASN A 297 -8.12 -34.28 -19.54
C ASN A 297 -7.98 -35.75 -20.01
N ASP A 298 -7.70 -35.99 -21.30
CA ASP A 298 -7.76 -37.33 -21.90
C ASP A 298 -6.43 -38.13 -21.81
N ASN A 299 -5.40 -37.63 -21.11
CA ASN A 299 -4.15 -38.39 -20.92
C ASN A 299 -4.27 -39.35 -19.72
N ASP A 300 -4.83 -40.53 -20.04
CA ASP A 300 -5.31 -41.60 -19.13
C ASP A 300 -4.31 -42.18 -18.10
N ASP A 301 -3.01 -41.86 -18.13
CA ASP A 301 -2.04 -42.44 -17.17
C ASP A 301 -1.43 -41.44 -16.18
N ASN A 302 -1.68 -40.13 -16.35
CA ASN A 302 -1.12 -39.05 -15.52
C ASN A 302 -2.19 -38.10 -14.95
N GLU A 303 -3.44 -38.57 -14.91
CA GLU A 303 -4.69 -37.83 -14.61
C GLU A 303 -4.67 -37.06 -13.27
N LYS A 304 -3.84 -37.46 -12.30
CA LYS A 304 -3.69 -36.74 -11.02
C LYS A 304 -2.82 -35.49 -11.11
N ASN A 305 -2.05 -35.31 -12.18
CA ASN A 305 -1.08 -34.24 -12.29
C ASN A 305 -1.54 -33.08 -13.16
N ALA A 306 -2.50 -33.23 -14.09
CA ALA A 306 -2.85 -32.15 -15.01
C ALA A 306 -3.50 -30.93 -14.32
N SER A 307 -4.47 -31.14 -13.42
CA SER A 307 -5.08 -30.06 -12.66
C SER A 307 -4.10 -29.42 -11.66
N ALA A 308 -3.24 -30.22 -11.05
CA ALA A 308 -2.18 -29.76 -10.16
C ALA A 308 -1.09 -28.98 -10.91
N GLN A 309 -0.73 -29.40 -12.13
CA GLN A 309 0.25 -28.74 -13.00
C GLN A 309 -0.29 -27.41 -13.54
N ILE A 310 -1.56 -27.34 -13.96
CA ILE A 310 -2.18 -26.09 -14.41
C ILE A 310 -2.31 -25.11 -13.24
N THR A 311 -2.72 -25.59 -12.06
CA THR A 311 -2.78 -24.75 -10.84
C THR A 311 -1.38 -24.26 -10.47
N ALA A 312 -0.38 -25.14 -10.46
CA ALA A 312 1.01 -24.80 -10.17
C ALA A 312 1.67 -23.91 -11.24
N ALA A 313 1.19 -23.93 -12.49
CA ALA A 313 1.69 -23.10 -13.58
C ALA A 313 0.98 -21.73 -13.69
N LEU A 314 -0.29 -21.63 -13.27
CA LEU A 314 -1.03 -20.35 -13.22
C LEU A 314 -0.70 -19.55 -11.97
N LEU A 315 -0.48 -20.22 -10.84
CA LEU A 315 -0.21 -19.56 -9.56
C LEU A 315 0.97 -18.57 -9.66
N PRO A 316 2.11 -18.88 -10.31
CA PRO A 316 3.23 -17.95 -10.43
C PRO A 316 3.05 -16.86 -11.49
N LEU A 317 2.22 -17.12 -12.52
CA LEU A 317 1.95 -16.18 -13.62
C LEU A 317 0.92 -15.12 -13.22
N LEU A 318 0.10 -15.45 -12.24
CA LEU A 318 -0.91 -14.57 -11.69
C LEU A 318 -0.43 -13.96 -10.38
N SER A 319 0.30 -14.71 -9.51
CA SER A 319 0.83 -14.18 -8.26
C SER A 319 1.81 -13.07 -8.53
N ARG A 320 1.40 -11.83 -8.25
CA ARG A 320 2.27 -10.67 -8.42
C ARG A 320 3.53 -10.77 -7.56
N HIS A 321 3.51 -11.47 -6.42
CA HIS A 321 4.69 -11.65 -5.54
C HIS A 321 4.78 -12.96 -4.75
N GLY A 322 6.00 -13.50 -4.71
CA GLY A 322 6.44 -14.69 -3.96
C GLY A 322 6.57 -14.49 -2.45
N TRP A 323 5.53 -14.03 -1.77
CA TRP A 323 5.50 -14.01 -0.30
C TRP A 323 5.39 -15.40 0.31
N SER A 324 4.78 -16.37 -0.38
CA SER A 324 4.88 -17.76 0.02
C SER A 324 6.35 -18.20 0.02
N HIS A 325 7.14 -17.78 -0.96
CA HIS A 325 8.58 -18.02 -1.04
C HIS A 325 9.40 -17.20 -0.03
N MET A 326 9.00 -15.97 0.33
CA MET A 326 9.72 -15.16 1.32
C MET A 326 9.41 -15.57 2.77
N LEU A 327 8.15 -15.90 3.08
CA LEU A 327 7.76 -16.49 4.37
C LEU A 327 8.27 -17.92 4.52
N SER A 328 8.24 -18.73 3.45
CA SER A 328 8.82 -20.09 3.48
C SER A 328 10.35 -20.11 3.42
N SER A 329 11.01 -19.14 2.78
CA SER A 329 12.48 -19.01 2.85
C SER A 329 12.93 -18.38 4.17
N ALA A 330 12.22 -17.40 4.73
CA ALA A 330 12.52 -16.90 6.08
C ALA A 330 12.27 -17.98 7.15
N ALA A 331 11.16 -18.73 7.06
CA ALA A 331 10.91 -19.89 7.92
C ALA A 331 11.89 -21.04 7.65
N GLY A 332 12.26 -21.26 6.38
CA GLY A 332 13.20 -22.29 5.93
C GLY A 332 14.63 -22.02 6.39
N SER A 333 15.12 -20.78 6.27
CA SER A 333 16.42 -20.34 6.78
C SER A 333 16.48 -20.34 8.31
N LEU A 334 15.37 -20.04 8.99
CA LEU A 334 15.28 -20.14 10.46
C LEU A 334 15.23 -21.59 10.93
N TYR A 335 14.56 -22.48 10.20
CA TYR A 335 14.57 -23.92 10.44
C TYR A 335 15.95 -24.53 10.20
N GLN A 336 16.65 -24.11 9.12
CA GLN A 336 18.02 -24.53 8.82
C GLN A 336 19.01 -24.06 9.90
N PHE A 337 18.85 -22.82 10.39
CA PHE A 337 19.61 -22.24 11.50
C PHE A 337 19.32 -22.94 12.85
N ALA A 338 18.06 -23.27 13.13
CA ALA A 338 17.67 -24.03 14.31
C ALA A 338 18.17 -25.48 14.26
N SER A 339 18.21 -26.11 13.07
CA SER A 339 18.76 -27.45 12.89
C SER A 339 20.29 -27.48 12.98
N THR A 340 20.99 -26.39 12.64
CA THR A 340 22.46 -26.30 12.80
C THR A 340 22.91 -26.02 14.23
N MET A 341 22.01 -25.58 15.12
CA MET A 341 22.28 -25.47 16.57
C MET A 341 21.97 -26.76 17.35
N GLY A 342 21.44 -27.80 16.69
CA GLY A 342 20.97 -29.03 17.33
C GLY A 342 21.98 -30.18 17.39
N ASP A 343 23.16 -30.05 16.79
CA ASP A 343 24.09 -31.18 16.66
C ASP A 343 25.45 -30.90 17.35
N PRO A 344 25.65 -31.36 18.60
CA PRO A 344 26.94 -31.30 19.27
C PRO A 344 27.76 -32.54 18.89
N ALA A 345 28.19 -32.64 17.63
CA ALA A 345 29.17 -33.62 17.19
C ALA A 345 30.34 -32.90 16.50
N MET A 346 31.26 -32.45 17.36
CA MET A 346 32.55 -31.90 16.98
C MET A 346 33.47 -33.05 16.55
N ASP A 347 33.39 -33.48 15.29
CA ASP A 347 34.41 -34.35 14.71
C ASP A 347 35.55 -33.51 14.13
N LEU A 348 36.61 -33.47 14.92
CA LEU A 348 37.90 -32.89 14.62
C LEU A 348 38.64 -33.82 13.63
N HIS A 349 38.59 -33.53 12.33
CA HIS A 349 39.51 -34.15 11.38
C HIS A 349 40.42 -33.10 10.74
N THR A 350 41.69 -33.19 11.15
CA THR A 350 42.87 -32.52 10.64
C THR A 350 43.29 -33.03 9.25
N ASP A 351 43.95 -32.12 8.52
CA ASP A 351 44.91 -32.30 7.43
C ASP A 351 44.39 -32.63 6.01
N ASN A 352 44.49 -31.66 5.10
CA ASN A 352 45.68 -31.58 4.22
C ASN A 352 45.69 -30.33 3.33
N TYR A 353 46.80 -29.62 3.41
CA TYR A 353 47.27 -28.63 2.45
C TYR A 353 47.61 -29.31 1.11
N HIS A 354 47.05 -28.86 0.00
CA HIS A 354 47.74 -28.93 -1.30
C HIS A 354 47.27 -27.85 -2.30
N SER A 355 48.24 -26.99 -2.62
CA SER A 355 48.55 -26.40 -3.94
C SER A 355 47.47 -25.67 -4.75
N THR A 356 47.62 -24.34 -4.75
CA THR A 356 47.45 -23.45 -5.89
C THR A 356 47.97 -24.04 -7.21
N SER A 357 47.11 -24.14 -8.22
CA SER A 357 47.52 -24.12 -9.63
C SER A 357 46.45 -23.45 -10.48
N ALA A 358 46.91 -22.47 -11.25
CA ALA A 358 46.13 -21.76 -12.25
C ALA A 358 45.88 -22.68 -13.45
N HIS A 359 44.63 -22.79 -13.86
CA HIS A 359 44.29 -23.27 -15.20
C HIS A 359 43.37 -22.25 -15.88
N PHE A 360 43.93 -21.65 -16.91
CA PHE A 360 43.30 -20.76 -17.88
C PHE A 360 42.74 -21.63 -19.02
N LEU A 361 41.61 -21.19 -19.59
CA LEU A 361 40.93 -21.67 -20.81
C LEU A 361 40.32 -23.08 -20.77
N ASP A 362 38.99 -23.12 -20.71
CA ASP A 362 38.26 -23.72 -21.84
C ASP A 362 37.01 -22.90 -22.18
N THR A 363 36.93 -22.53 -23.44
CA THR A 363 35.88 -21.71 -24.07
C THR A 363 34.93 -22.66 -24.77
N ASP A 364 33.78 -22.93 -24.16
CA ASP A 364 32.61 -23.45 -24.88
C ASP A 364 31.45 -22.48 -24.73
N THR A 365 31.34 -21.63 -25.74
CA THR A 365 30.28 -20.64 -25.93
C THR A 365 28.97 -21.33 -26.31
N GLN A 366 28.17 -21.71 -25.31
CA GLN A 366 26.71 -21.71 -25.46
C GLN A 366 26.15 -20.42 -24.88
N ALA A 367 25.88 -19.49 -25.79
CA ALA A 367 25.32 -18.17 -25.54
C ALA A 367 23.84 -18.30 -25.12
N ASN A 368 23.59 -18.53 -23.83
CA ASN A 368 22.28 -18.35 -23.21
C ASN A 368 22.15 -16.89 -22.74
N PHE A 369 21.51 -16.05 -23.55
CA PHE A 369 21.36 -14.61 -23.33
C PHE A 369 20.00 -14.25 -22.69
N ILE A 370 20.10 -13.34 -21.71
CA ILE A 370 19.14 -12.33 -21.20
C ILE A 370 17.93 -12.85 -20.39
N TYR A 371 17.98 -12.58 -19.08
CA TYR A 371 16.98 -12.90 -18.07
C TYR A 371 16.11 -11.66 -17.78
N HIS A 372 14.79 -11.81 -17.76
CA HIS A 372 13.83 -10.76 -17.43
C HIS A 372 13.54 -10.71 -15.91
N PRO A 373 13.86 -9.63 -15.17
CA PRO A 373 13.55 -9.54 -13.73
C PRO A 373 12.15 -9.00 -13.42
N LEU A 374 11.35 -8.61 -14.41
CA LEU A 374 10.02 -8.04 -14.17
C LEU A 374 8.87 -9.05 -14.36
N VAL A 375 9.13 -10.25 -14.89
CA VAL A 375 8.10 -11.28 -15.21
C VAL A 375 8.64 -12.72 -15.10
N THR A 376 9.63 -13.01 -14.24
CA THR A 376 10.11 -14.41 -14.07
C THR A 376 9.35 -15.17 -13.01
N PRO A 377 8.68 -16.30 -13.34
CA PRO A 377 8.26 -17.25 -12.33
C PRO A 377 9.50 -17.89 -11.67
N PRO A 378 9.45 -18.22 -10.36
CA PRO A 378 10.58 -18.79 -9.65
C PRO A 378 10.91 -20.19 -10.21
N ARG A 379 12.14 -20.36 -10.71
CA ARG A 379 12.68 -21.68 -11.08
C ARG A 379 13.36 -22.27 -9.84
N SER A 380 12.80 -23.34 -9.29
CA SER A 380 13.43 -24.12 -8.22
C SER A 380 14.73 -24.75 -8.74
N LEU A 381 15.86 -24.32 -8.21
CA LEU A 381 17.16 -24.94 -8.46
C LEU A 381 17.27 -26.22 -7.62
N SER A 382 16.90 -27.36 -8.21
CA SER A 382 17.39 -28.68 -7.77
C SER A 382 18.81 -28.84 -8.31
N SER A 383 19.81 -28.64 -7.44
CA SER A 383 21.19 -28.98 -7.74
C SER A 383 21.51 -30.35 -7.15
N ASN A 384 21.16 -31.41 -7.86
CA ASN A 384 21.91 -32.66 -7.76
C ASN A 384 21.90 -33.37 -9.11
N GLY A 385 23.10 -33.57 -9.65
CA GLY A 385 23.33 -34.08 -11.00
C GLY A 385 23.02 -35.57 -11.12
N THR A 386 21.76 -35.89 -11.36
CA THR A 386 21.37 -37.12 -12.06
C THR A 386 20.60 -36.73 -13.32
N ASN A 387 20.95 -37.38 -14.44
CA ASN A 387 20.53 -37.06 -15.81
C ASN A 387 19.05 -37.42 -16.08
N ASP A 388 18.12 -36.97 -15.25
CA ASP A 388 16.70 -37.21 -15.47
C ASP A 388 16.09 -36.04 -16.25
N GLU A 389 15.75 -36.30 -17.52
CA GLU A 389 15.17 -35.36 -18.49
C GLU A 389 13.74 -34.87 -18.13
N ASP A 390 13.19 -35.24 -16.97
CA ASP A 390 11.74 -35.17 -16.72
C ASP A 390 11.26 -34.07 -15.73
N ASP A 391 12.15 -33.26 -15.14
CA ASP A 391 11.74 -32.34 -14.04
C ASP A 391 11.31 -30.92 -14.45
N ASN A 392 11.06 -30.62 -15.74
CA ASN A 392 10.59 -29.30 -16.20
C ASN A 392 9.04 -29.14 -16.15
N ILE A 393 8.39 -29.56 -15.06
CA ILE A 393 6.91 -29.67 -14.93
C ILE A 393 6.28 -28.49 -14.14
N SER A 394 6.69 -27.25 -14.37
CA SER A 394 6.05 -26.10 -13.68
C SER A 394 5.76 -24.85 -14.52
N GLY A 395 6.00 -24.90 -15.83
CA GLY A 395 5.66 -23.81 -16.75
C GLY A 395 4.55 -24.19 -17.73
N PHE A 396 3.70 -23.23 -18.10
CA PHE A 396 2.88 -23.37 -19.30
C PHE A 396 3.78 -23.65 -20.49
N SER A 397 3.41 -24.65 -21.31
CA SER A 397 4.02 -24.78 -22.63
C SER A 397 3.74 -23.49 -23.42
N PRO A 398 4.74 -22.85 -24.04
CA PRO A 398 4.54 -21.70 -24.91
C PRO A 398 3.45 -21.93 -25.97
N SER A 399 3.27 -23.19 -26.39
CA SER A 399 2.19 -23.61 -27.29
C SER A 399 0.78 -23.34 -26.76
N ILE A 400 0.53 -23.54 -25.46
CA ILE A 400 -0.79 -23.32 -24.82
C ILE A 400 -1.07 -21.83 -24.74
N ILE A 401 -0.07 -21.02 -24.36
CA ILE A 401 -0.20 -19.56 -24.31
C ILE A 401 -0.51 -19.02 -25.70
N ARG A 402 0.24 -19.44 -26.73
CA ARG A 402 0.00 -19.03 -28.12
C ARG A 402 -1.40 -19.40 -28.61
N ARG A 403 -1.86 -20.63 -28.31
CA ARG A 403 -3.19 -21.10 -28.72
C ARG A 403 -4.33 -20.32 -28.04
N ASN A 404 -4.11 -19.84 -26.81
CA ASN A 404 -5.12 -19.16 -26.00
C ASN A 404 -4.81 -17.67 -25.78
N ILE A 405 -4.03 -17.05 -26.67
CA ILE A 405 -3.49 -15.70 -26.46
C ILE A 405 -4.56 -14.64 -26.19
N VAL A 406 -5.75 -14.76 -26.81
CA VAL A 406 -6.86 -13.83 -26.59
C VAL A 406 -7.33 -13.84 -25.13
N ILE A 407 -7.44 -15.02 -24.51
CA ILE A 407 -7.87 -15.16 -23.11
C ILE A 407 -6.79 -14.61 -22.19
N VAL A 408 -5.52 -14.89 -22.50
CA VAL A 408 -4.39 -14.36 -21.75
C VAL A 408 -4.39 -12.83 -21.81
N VAL A 409 -4.56 -12.21 -22.98
CA VAL A 409 -4.63 -10.75 -23.14
C VAL A 409 -5.80 -10.15 -22.36
N ILE A 410 -6.98 -10.78 -22.38
CA ILE A 410 -8.13 -10.33 -21.57
C ILE A 410 -7.80 -10.43 -20.07
N ALA A 411 -7.18 -11.52 -19.62
CA ALA A 411 -6.76 -11.69 -18.24
C ALA A 411 -5.74 -10.62 -17.84
N LEU A 412 -4.76 -10.32 -18.70
CA LEU A 412 -3.79 -9.24 -18.46
C LEU A 412 -4.46 -7.87 -18.36
N LEU A 413 -5.50 -7.60 -19.16
CA LEU A 413 -6.24 -6.34 -19.09
C LEU A 413 -6.97 -6.23 -17.75
N ILE A 414 -7.63 -7.29 -17.29
CA ILE A 414 -8.29 -7.31 -15.97
C ILE A 414 -7.23 -7.14 -14.86
N MET A 415 -6.12 -7.87 -14.95
CA MET A 415 -5.02 -7.81 -13.99
C MET A 415 -4.45 -6.40 -13.88
N ALA A 416 -4.18 -5.73 -15.00
CA ALA A 416 -3.58 -4.41 -15.01
C ALA A 416 -4.55 -3.30 -14.57
N PHE A 417 -5.77 -3.25 -15.12
CA PHE A 417 -6.66 -2.11 -14.89
C PHE A 417 -7.54 -2.25 -13.65
N VAL A 418 -7.99 -3.47 -13.34
CA VAL A 418 -8.93 -3.70 -12.22
C VAL A 418 -8.18 -4.08 -10.97
N ILE A 419 -7.24 -5.02 -11.09
CA ILE A 419 -6.57 -5.61 -9.92
C ILE A 419 -5.40 -4.73 -9.47
N ALA A 420 -4.40 -4.49 -10.32
CA ALA A 420 -3.25 -3.66 -9.97
C ALA A 420 -3.66 -2.17 -9.85
N ALA A 421 -3.81 -1.47 -10.97
CA ALA A 421 -4.08 -0.03 -10.97
C ALA A 421 -5.37 0.35 -10.22
N GLY A 422 -6.45 -0.42 -10.41
CA GLY A 422 -7.74 -0.15 -9.77
C GLY A 422 -7.66 -0.20 -8.24
N VAL A 423 -7.05 -1.23 -7.66
CA VAL A 423 -6.91 -1.37 -6.21
C VAL A 423 -5.94 -0.32 -5.68
N GLU A 424 -4.75 -0.21 -6.25
CA GLU A 424 -3.70 0.66 -5.71
C GLU A 424 -4.10 2.14 -5.73
N GLU A 425 -4.64 2.63 -6.85
CA GLU A 425 -5.09 4.03 -6.96
C GLU A 425 -6.24 4.32 -5.99
N THR A 426 -7.12 3.33 -5.76
CA THR A 426 -8.21 3.43 -4.78
C THR A 426 -7.67 3.50 -3.35
N MET A 427 -6.73 2.64 -2.97
CA MET A 427 -6.15 2.64 -1.61
C MET A 427 -5.38 3.92 -1.31
N LYS A 428 -4.67 4.47 -2.31
CA LYS A 428 -3.99 5.78 -2.19
C LYS A 428 -4.99 6.94 -2.07
N HIS A 429 -6.08 6.90 -2.83
CA HIS A 429 -7.14 7.90 -2.73
C HIS A 429 -7.78 7.93 -1.35
N PHE A 430 -8.12 6.74 -0.82
CA PHE A 430 -8.73 6.64 0.50
C PHE A 430 -7.78 7.04 1.63
N ALA A 431 -6.46 6.89 1.46
CA ALA A 431 -5.49 7.39 2.43
C ALA A 431 -5.67 8.89 2.74
N VAL A 432 -6.03 9.71 1.73
CA VAL A 432 -6.28 11.15 1.91
C VAL A 432 -7.74 11.45 2.16
N ARG A 433 -8.65 10.83 1.40
CA ARG A 433 -10.10 11.09 1.50
C ARG A 433 -10.66 10.76 2.88
N CYS A 434 -10.13 9.72 3.52
CA CYS A 434 -10.59 9.29 4.85
C CYS A 434 -9.81 9.96 5.99
N CYS A 435 -8.98 10.96 5.74
CA CYS A 435 -8.38 11.75 6.80
C CYS A 435 -9.30 12.91 7.21
N LYS A 436 -9.58 13.07 8.51
CA LYS A 436 -10.16 14.32 9.01
C LYS A 436 -9.09 15.39 9.04
N PHE A 437 -9.43 16.53 8.46
CA PHE A 437 -8.66 17.75 8.58
C PHE A 437 -9.40 18.68 9.55
N PRO A 438 -8.70 19.40 10.44
CA PRO A 438 -9.31 20.37 11.35
C PRO A 438 -9.97 21.55 10.61
N ALA A 439 -9.54 21.80 9.38
CA ALA A 439 -10.13 22.77 8.47
C ALA A 439 -10.42 22.11 7.11
N PRO A 440 -11.48 22.50 6.40
CA PRO A 440 -11.73 22.05 5.03
C PRO A 440 -10.54 22.41 4.12
N LEU A 441 -10.13 21.47 3.27
CA LEU A 441 -9.07 21.74 2.28
C LEU A 441 -9.61 22.65 1.17
N ARG A 442 -9.22 23.92 1.21
CA ARG A 442 -9.65 24.96 0.25
C ARG A 442 -8.59 25.35 -0.78
N ASP A 443 -7.47 24.64 -0.82
CA ASP A 443 -6.35 24.95 -1.72
C ASP A 443 -5.91 23.71 -2.51
N PRO A 444 -5.89 23.77 -3.85
CA PRO A 444 -5.50 22.64 -4.69
C PRO A 444 -4.04 22.23 -4.48
N LYS A 445 -3.15 23.17 -4.10
CA LYS A 445 -1.75 22.85 -3.80
C LYS A 445 -1.64 21.99 -2.54
N SER A 446 -2.41 22.29 -1.50
CA SER A 446 -2.49 21.48 -0.29
C SER A 446 -3.01 20.06 -0.58
N VAL A 447 -4.07 19.92 -1.38
CA VAL A 447 -4.59 18.61 -1.82
C VAL A 447 -3.51 17.83 -2.59
N LEU A 448 -2.79 18.49 -3.49
CA LEU A 448 -1.69 17.88 -4.23
C LEU A 448 -0.61 17.32 -3.30
N VAL A 449 -0.15 18.10 -2.31
CA VAL A 449 0.89 17.65 -1.39
C VAL A 449 0.42 16.40 -0.62
N TYR A 450 -0.80 16.38 -0.11
CA TYR A 450 -1.33 15.23 0.63
C TYR A 450 -1.48 13.98 -0.23
N MET A 451 -2.07 14.10 -1.42
CA MET A 451 -2.21 12.99 -2.38
C MET A 451 -0.84 12.43 -2.80
N MET A 452 0.09 13.30 -3.12
CA MET A 452 1.44 12.90 -3.54
C MET A 452 2.21 12.26 -2.40
N THR A 453 2.06 12.76 -1.17
CA THR A 453 2.73 12.19 0.00
C THR A 453 2.26 10.76 0.29
N ALA A 454 0.95 10.50 0.22
CA ALA A 454 0.43 9.14 0.35
C ALA A 454 0.91 8.23 -0.77
N ALA A 455 0.90 8.71 -2.02
CA ALA A 455 1.40 7.95 -3.16
C ALA A 455 2.91 7.67 -3.09
N LEU A 456 3.71 8.59 -2.56
CA LEU A 456 5.15 8.39 -2.34
C LEU A 456 5.41 7.34 -1.25
N GLY A 457 4.63 7.35 -0.17
CA GLY A 457 4.70 6.30 0.85
C GLY A 457 4.46 4.92 0.24
N PHE A 458 3.37 4.78 -0.54
CA PHE A 458 3.04 3.56 -1.27
C PHE A 458 4.16 3.14 -2.22
N ALA A 459 4.60 4.04 -3.10
CA ALA A 459 5.67 3.81 -4.08
C ALA A 459 6.99 3.40 -3.42
N THR A 460 7.29 3.92 -2.24
CA THR A 460 8.51 3.56 -1.51
C THR A 460 8.45 2.11 -1.05
N SER A 461 7.30 1.66 -0.52
CA SER A 461 7.13 0.26 -0.11
C SER A 461 7.21 -0.67 -1.32
N GLU A 462 6.54 -0.31 -2.42
CA GLU A 462 6.55 -1.07 -3.66
C GLU A 462 7.98 -1.16 -4.25
N ASN A 463 8.73 -0.04 -4.27
CA ASN A 463 10.10 -0.01 -4.76
C ASN A 463 11.04 -0.88 -3.92
N ILE A 464 10.84 -0.98 -2.59
CA ILE A 464 11.60 -1.91 -1.75
C ILE A 464 11.33 -3.34 -2.22
N GLU A 465 10.07 -3.70 -2.44
CA GLU A 465 9.72 -5.04 -2.91
C GLU A 465 10.36 -5.35 -4.28
N TYR A 466 10.30 -4.44 -5.23
CA TYR A 466 10.92 -4.64 -6.55
C TYR A 466 12.45 -4.72 -6.51
N VAL A 467 13.10 -3.84 -5.74
CA VAL A 467 14.57 -3.79 -5.68
C VAL A 467 15.11 -5.04 -4.99
N PHE A 468 14.52 -5.46 -3.87
CA PHE A 468 15.02 -6.58 -3.08
C PHE A 468 14.41 -7.93 -3.46
N GLY A 469 13.33 -7.94 -4.25
CA GLY A 469 12.73 -9.15 -4.82
C GLY A 469 13.45 -9.67 -6.07
N ALA A 470 14.40 -8.91 -6.62
CA ALA A 470 15.21 -9.37 -7.73
C ALA A 470 16.26 -10.39 -7.23
N ASP A 471 16.12 -11.67 -7.62
CA ASP A 471 17.11 -12.71 -7.27
C ASP A 471 18.37 -12.69 -8.14
N LYS A 472 18.31 -11.97 -9.28
CA LYS A 472 19.39 -11.88 -10.28
C LYS A 472 19.44 -10.49 -10.89
N SER A 473 20.62 -10.10 -11.36
CA SER A 473 20.75 -8.87 -12.13
C SER A 473 20.08 -9.01 -13.51
N PRO A 474 19.36 -7.98 -14.00
CA PRO A 474 18.89 -7.92 -15.38
C PRO A 474 20.04 -7.99 -16.39
N ILE A 475 21.21 -7.47 -16.01
CA ILE A 475 22.38 -7.43 -16.90
C ILE A 475 23.20 -8.70 -16.66
N PRO A 476 23.37 -9.57 -17.68
CA PRO A 476 24.18 -10.78 -17.55
C PRO A 476 25.58 -10.48 -17.02
N HIS A 477 26.11 -11.38 -16.17
CA HIS A 477 27.45 -11.29 -15.60
C HIS A 477 27.73 -10.06 -14.70
N THR A 478 26.69 -9.39 -14.21
CA THR A 478 26.83 -8.31 -13.22
C THR A 478 26.40 -8.74 -11.83
N SER A 479 26.85 -8.01 -10.80
CA SER A 479 26.51 -8.32 -9.42
C SER A 479 25.03 -8.04 -9.13
N LEU A 480 24.49 -8.70 -8.10
CA LEU A 480 23.12 -8.48 -7.61
C LEU A 480 22.84 -6.99 -7.36
N VAL A 481 23.79 -6.30 -6.71
CA VAL A 481 23.69 -4.87 -6.40
C VAL A 481 23.56 -4.00 -7.65
N VAL A 482 24.22 -4.36 -8.75
CA VAL A 482 24.04 -3.65 -10.03
C VAL A 482 22.62 -3.84 -10.53
N GLY A 483 22.05 -5.03 -10.38
CA GLY A 483 20.65 -5.28 -10.70
C GLY A 483 19.68 -4.49 -9.84
N GLU A 484 19.88 -4.48 -8.52
CA GLU A 484 19.13 -3.68 -7.56
C GLU A 484 19.15 -2.19 -7.96
N LEU A 485 20.33 -1.65 -8.33
CA LEU A 485 20.49 -0.27 -8.79
C LEU A 485 19.82 0.02 -10.13
N VAL A 486 19.85 -0.92 -11.08
CA VAL A 486 19.16 -0.77 -12.37
C VAL A 486 17.66 -0.72 -12.17
N VAL A 487 17.10 -1.62 -11.36
CA VAL A 487 15.67 -1.62 -11.01
C VAL A 487 15.28 -0.29 -10.35
N LEU A 488 16.06 0.17 -9.39
CA LEU A 488 15.85 1.47 -8.75
C LEU A 488 15.91 2.63 -9.75
N ALA A 489 16.91 2.67 -10.63
CA ALA A 489 17.04 3.72 -11.64
C ALA A 489 15.84 3.76 -12.59
N MET A 490 15.36 2.59 -13.04
CA MET A 490 14.17 2.50 -13.88
C MET A 490 12.92 3.04 -13.15
N ARG A 491 12.75 2.71 -11.86
CA ARG A 491 11.64 3.22 -11.03
C ARG A 491 11.74 4.72 -10.77
N VAL A 492 12.95 5.28 -10.69
CA VAL A 492 13.17 6.73 -10.62
C VAL A 492 12.78 7.42 -11.94
N CYS A 493 13.12 6.82 -13.08
CA CYS A 493 12.80 7.36 -14.40
C CYS A 493 11.30 7.28 -14.75
N MET A 494 10.55 6.37 -14.12
CA MET A 494 9.12 6.14 -14.38
C MET A 494 8.30 6.28 -13.10
N PRO A 495 8.17 7.51 -12.52
CA PRO A 495 7.49 7.72 -11.24
C PRO A 495 5.95 7.72 -11.41
N ILE A 496 5.40 6.61 -11.91
CA ILE A 496 3.99 6.49 -12.32
C ILE A 496 3.02 6.86 -11.20
N HIS A 497 3.28 6.44 -9.97
CA HIS A 497 2.44 6.76 -8.82
C HIS A 497 2.39 8.26 -8.50
N VAL A 498 3.50 8.97 -8.71
CA VAL A 498 3.54 10.43 -8.50
C VAL A 498 2.67 11.12 -9.55
N ILE A 499 2.80 10.71 -10.82
CA ILE A 499 2.01 11.26 -11.93
C ILE A 499 0.51 11.00 -11.68
N CYS A 500 0.14 9.77 -11.33
CA CYS A 500 -1.22 9.39 -10.97
C CYS A 500 -1.75 10.23 -9.80
N SER A 501 -0.94 10.49 -8.78
CA SER A 501 -1.35 11.32 -7.63
C SER A 501 -1.66 12.76 -8.02
N VAL A 502 -0.98 13.34 -9.02
CA VAL A 502 -1.27 14.68 -9.55
C VAL A 502 -2.61 14.68 -10.29
N MET A 503 -2.87 13.65 -11.11
CA MET A 503 -4.15 13.51 -11.82
C MET A 503 -5.31 13.34 -10.84
N GLN A 504 -5.14 12.51 -9.81
CA GLN A 504 -6.13 12.36 -8.75
C GLN A 504 -6.32 13.63 -7.93
N ALA A 505 -5.24 14.34 -7.57
CA ALA A 505 -5.34 15.63 -6.88
C ALA A 505 -6.12 16.63 -7.72
N THR A 506 -5.92 16.62 -9.05
CA THR A 506 -6.63 17.51 -9.98
C THR A 506 -8.14 17.30 -9.93
N THR A 507 -8.60 16.05 -10.10
CA THR A 507 -10.03 15.72 -10.07
C THR A 507 -10.60 15.85 -8.66
N PHE A 508 -9.86 15.46 -7.64
CA PHE A 508 -10.31 15.53 -6.25
C PHE A 508 -10.48 16.98 -5.76
N SER A 509 -9.58 17.89 -6.11
CA SER A 509 -9.72 19.32 -5.78
C SER A 509 -10.98 19.93 -6.36
N LYS A 510 -11.38 19.57 -7.60
CA LYS A 510 -12.62 20.04 -8.22
C LYS A 510 -13.86 19.62 -7.44
N VAL A 511 -13.89 18.40 -6.92
CA VAL A 511 -14.99 17.92 -6.08
C VAL A 511 -14.98 18.61 -4.73
N LEU A 512 -13.82 18.69 -4.09
CA LEU A 512 -13.67 19.19 -2.73
C LEU A 512 -14.01 20.69 -2.62
N MET A 513 -13.76 21.44 -3.69
CA MET A 513 -14.07 22.88 -3.80
C MET A 513 -15.39 23.15 -4.53
N GLY A 514 -16.21 22.12 -4.76
CA GLY A 514 -17.57 22.27 -5.27
C GLY A 514 -17.72 22.73 -6.73
N HIS A 515 -16.69 22.58 -7.57
CA HIS A 515 -16.77 22.93 -8.99
C HIS A 515 -17.45 21.87 -9.85
N GLU A 516 -17.18 20.61 -9.54
CA GLU A 516 -17.74 19.48 -10.26
C GLU A 516 -18.26 18.43 -9.27
N SER A 517 -19.44 17.89 -9.53
CA SER A 517 -19.95 16.73 -8.80
C SER A 517 -19.49 15.46 -9.51
N MET A 518 -18.28 14.98 -9.19
CA MET A 518 -17.77 13.71 -9.69
C MET A 518 -17.99 12.58 -8.68
N ASN A 519 -18.32 11.40 -9.17
CA ASN A 519 -18.28 10.18 -8.37
C ASN A 519 -16.83 9.67 -8.23
N ILE A 520 -16.60 8.73 -7.30
CA ILE A 520 -15.25 8.20 -7.03
C ILE A 520 -14.60 7.57 -8.27
N PHE A 521 -15.39 6.89 -9.12
CA PHE A 521 -14.87 6.30 -10.35
C PHE A 521 -14.33 7.37 -11.31
N GLN A 522 -15.04 8.48 -11.50
CA GLN A 522 -14.60 9.60 -12.33
C GLN A 522 -13.34 10.28 -11.78
N ILE A 523 -13.19 10.35 -10.45
CA ILE A 523 -11.99 10.90 -9.80
C ILE A 523 -10.77 10.01 -10.09
N LEU A 524 -10.95 8.68 -9.97
CA LEU A 524 -9.87 7.69 -10.09
C LEU A 524 -9.53 7.33 -11.55
N LEU A 525 -10.52 7.36 -12.45
CA LEU A 525 -10.41 6.82 -13.80
C LEU A 525 -9.17 7.32 -14.57
N PRO A 526 -8.80 8.62 -14.57
CA PRO A 526 -7.62 9.08 -15.29
C PRO A 526 -6.31 8.44 -14.79
N ALA A 527 -6.17 8.29 -13.47
CA ALA A 527 -5.02 7.65 -12.85
C ALA A 527 -5.01 6.13 -13.10
N VAL A 528 -6.16 5.46 -12.96
CA VAL A 528 -6.31 4.02 -13.23
C VAL A 528 -6.01 3.69 -14.69
N VAL A 529 -6.45 4.53 -15.64
CA VAL A 529 -6.16 4.32 -17.07
C VAL A 529 -4.67 4.47 -17.35
N LEU A 530 -4.02 5.51 -16.83
CA LEU A 530 -2.59 5.71 -17.04
C LEU A 530 -1.75 4.57 -16.44
N HIS A 531 -2.00 4.25 -15.17
CA HIS A 531 -1.30 3.19 -14.45
C HIS A 531 -1.59 1.80 -15.04
N GLY A 532 -2.85 1.47 -15.29
CA GLY A 532 -3.23 0.19 -15.90
C GLY A 532 -2.65 0.02 -17.31
N THR A 533 -2.52 1.10 -18.09
CA THR A 533 -1.85 1.04 -19.40
C THR A 533 -0.36 0.75 -19.24
N PHE A 534 0.30 1.36 -18.25
CA PHE A 534 1.70 1.10 -17.92
C PHE A 534 1.92 -0.38 -17.56
N ASP A 535 1.13 -0.92 -16.64
CA ASP A 535 1.21 -2.32 -16.20
C ASP A 535 0.86 -3.30 -17.32
N PHE A 536 -0.21 -3.01 -18.07
CA PHE A 536 -0.65 -3.86 -19.17
C PHE A 536 0.45 -4.04 -20.23
N VAL A 537 1.17 -2.96 -20.58
CA VAL A 537 2.28 -3.05 -21.53
C VAL A 537 3.42 -3.90 -20.97
N LEU A 538 3.78 -3.74 -19.69
CA LEU A 538 4.82 -4.56 -19.05
C LEU A 538 4.44 -6.03 -19.04
N PHE A 539 3.20 -6.36 -18.64
CA PHE A 539 2.71 -7.74 -18.62
C PHE A 539 2.62 -8.35 -20.01
N LEU A 540 2.09 -7.60 -20.98
CA LEU A 540 1.93 -8.07 -22.36
C LEU A 540 3.28 -8.38 -22.99
N MET A 541 4.29 -7.53 -22.77
CA MET A 541 5.65 -7.77 -23.26
C MET A 541 6.26 -9.02 -22.64
N GLY A 542 6.07 -9.22 -21.33
CA GLY A 542 6.50 -10.45 -20.65
C GLY A 542 5.85 -11.71 -21.24
N VAL A 543 4.54 -11.68 -21.47
CA VAL A 543 3.80 -12.79 -22.07
C VAL A 543 4.24 -13.06 -23.51
N ILE A 544 4.44 -12.02 -24.33
CA ILE A 544 4.92 -12.19 -25.71
C ILE A 544 6.33 -12.80 -25.72
N GLY A 545 7.24 -12.31 -24.87
CA GLY A 545 8.58 -12.86 -24.74
C GLY A 545 8.54 -14.36 -24.37
N ALA A 546 7.73 -14.72 -23.39
CA ALA A 546 7.55 -16.11 -22.96
C ALA A 546 6.85 -17.00 -24.03
N ALA A 547 5.84 -16.48 -24.71
CA ALA A 547 5.02 -17.25 -25.65
C ALA A 547 5.75 -17.52 -26.97
N TYR A 548 6.61 -16.61 -27.41
CA TYR A 548 7.26 -16.68 -28.73
C TYR A 548 8.76 -16.91 -28.66
N GLU A 549 9.34 -17.01 -27.44
CA GLU A 549 10.78 -17.21 -27.23
C GLU A 549 11.62 -16.16 -27.98
N VAL A 550 11.09 -14.93 -28.05
CA VAL A 550 11.71 -13.82 -28.79
C VAL A 550 12.83 -13.24 -27.93
N ASN A 551 14.03 -13.77 -28.08
CA ASN A 551 15.26 -13.24 -27.49
C ASN A 551 15.84 -12.10 -28.34
N GLU A 552 14.98 -11.19 -28.81
CA GLU A 552 15.45 -10.06 -29.60
C GLU A 552 15.62 -8.84 -28.72
N ALA A 553 16.80 -8.21 -28.82
CA ALA A 553 17.09 -6.90 -28.23
C ALA A 553 16.02 -5.85 -28.58
N ALA A 554 15.30 -6.04 -29.69
CA ALA A 554 14.16 -5.23 -30.07
C ALA A 554 13.01 -5.31 -29.06
N LEU A 555 12.58 -6.51 -28.64
CA LEU A 555 11.47 -6.70 -27.69
C LEU A 555 11.83 -6.08 -26.33
N GLU A 556 13.07 -6.28 -25.88
CA GLU A 556 13.60 -5.66 -24.67
C GLU A 556 13.59 -4.13 -24.80
N ALA A 557 14.12 -3.57 -25.88
CA ALA A 557 14.07 -2.13 -26.11
C ALA A 557 12.62 -1.59 -26.10
N PHE A 558 11.66 -2.31 -26.70
CA PHE A 558 10.26 -1.92 -26.65
C PHE A 558 9.65 -1.99 -25.25
N SER A 559 10.03 -2.98 -24.43
CA SER A 559 9.59 -3.08 -23.04
C SER A 559 10.07 -1.91 -22.16
N PHE A 560 11.07 -1.15 -22.60
CA PHE A 560 11.51 0.09 -21.94
C PHE A 560 10.94 1.35 -22.60
N ILE A 561 10.99 1.43 -23.93
CA ILE A 561 10.57 2.62 -24.68
C ILE A 561 9.08 2.91 -24.48
N LEU A 562 8.22 1.88 -24.50
CA LEU A 562 6.77 2.10 -24.38
C LEU A 562 6.37 2.60 -22.98
N PRO A 563 6.80 1.98 -21.85
CA PRO A 563 6.52 2.52 -20.51
C PRO A 563 7.07 3.93 -20.29
N ILE A 564 8.26 4.25 -20.83
CA ILE A 564 8.79 5.62 -20.80
C ILE A 564 7.88 6.57 -21.57
N GLY A 565 7.44 6.19 -22.78
CA GLY A 565 6.49 6.97 -23.57
C GLY A 565 5.17 7.23 -22.84
N ILE A 566 4.60 6.19 -22.22
CA ILE A 566 3.40 6.29 -21.37
C ILE A 566 3.63 7.25 -20.20
N THR A 567 4.78 7.13 -19.54
CA THR A 567 5.17 8.03 -18.44
C THR A 567 5.24 9.48 -18.90
N LEU A 568 5.87 9.77 -20.04
CA LEU A 568 6.00 11.13 -20.58
C LEU A 568 4.63 11.73 -20.96
N VAL A 569 3.76 10.94 -21.59
CA VAL A 569 2.37 11.35 -21.86
C VAL A 569 1.62 11.61 -20.56
N GLY A 570 1.78 10.74 -19.56
CA GLY A 570 1.22 10.91 -18.22
C GLY A 570 1.67 12.21 -17.56
N VAL A 571 2.97 12.52 -17.58
CA VAL A 571 3.53 13.79 -17.06
C VAL A 571 2.88 14.98 -17.76
N TYR A 572 2.78 14.95 -19.09
CA TYR A 572 2.16 16.03 -19.85
C TYR A 572 0.68 16.23 -19.46
N LEU A 573 -0.11 15.16 -19.38
CA LEU A 573 -1.51 15.21 -19.00
C LEU A 573 -1.70 15.68 -17.55
N ALA A 574 -0.89 15.18 -16.62
CA ALA A 574 -0.91 15.58 -15.22
C ALA A 574 -0.56 17.06 -15.04
N TYR A 575 0.50 17.53 -15.70
CA TYR A 575 0.93 18.93 -15.66
C TYR A 575 -0.13 19.87 -16.24
N THR A 576 -0.59 19.61 -17.46
CA THR A 576 -1.59 20.46 -18.12
C THR A 576 -2.92 20.47 -17.38
N GLY A 577 -3.36 19.32 -16.85
CA GLY A 577 -4.56 19.20 -16.03
C GLY A 577 -4.47 20.02 -14.73
N PHE A 578 -3.35 19.91 -14.02
CA PHE A 578 -3.17 20.63 -12.77
C PHE A 578 -2.94 22.13 -12.98
N GLU A 579 -2.22 22.54 -14.04
CA GLU A 579 -2.06 23.95 -14.40
C GLU A 579 -3.40 24.60 -14.75
N ALA A 580 -4.26 23.92 -15.53
CA ALA A 580 -5.60 24.40 -15.84
C ALA A 580 -6.47 24.57 -14.58
N LEU A 581 -6.34 23.65 -13.62
CA LEU A 581 -6.98 23.76 -12.30
C LEU A 581 -6.49 25.00 -11.55
N LEU A 582 -5.18 25.22 -11.47
CA LEU A 582 -4.60 26.38 -10.78
C LEU A 582 -5.05 27.70 -11.40
N ARG A 583 -5.05 27.82 -12.73
CA ARG A 583 -5.55 29.02 -13.41
C ARG A 583 -7.02 29.29 -13.10
N THR A 584 -7.85 28.25 -13.07
CA THR A 584 -9.26 28.37 -12.69
C THR A 584 -9.39 28.85 -11.24
N PHE A 585 -8.57 28.30 -10.35
CA PHE A 585 -8.53 28.68 -8.93
C PHE A 585 -8.12 30.15 -8.74
N GLU A 586 -7.05 30.58 -9.39
CA GLU A 586 -6.52 31.95 -9.35
C GLU A 586 -7.49 32.98 -9.95
N ASN A 587 -8.33 32.58 -10.91
CA ASN A 587 -9.37 33.43 -11.50
C ASN A 587 -10.61 33.64 -10.60
N GLY A 588 -10.51 33.36 -9.30
CA GLY A 588 -11.55 33.70 -8.33
C GLY A 588 -12.62 32.62 -8.14
N TRP A 589 -12.30 31.35 -8.40
CA TRP A 589 -13.19 30.22 -8.10
C TRP A 589 -13.62 30.17 -6.62
N GLN A 590 -12.87 30.80 -5.71
CA GLN A 590 -13.27 30.91 -4.30
C GLN A 590 -14.61 31.68 -4.08
N ALA A 591 -15.11 32.47 -5.03
CA ALA A 591 -16.26 33.34 -4.84
C ALA A 591 -17.65 32.66 -4.76
N VAL A 592 -17.74 31.32 -4.90
CA VAL A 592 -19.05 30.62 -4.98
C VAL A 592 -19.31 29.69 -3.78
N ALA A 593 -18.30 29.40 -2.95
CA ALA A 593 -18.44 28.44 -1.86
C ALA A 593 -19.02 29.02 -0.55
N ASP A 594 -18.96 30.34 -0.35
CA ASP A 594 -19.16 30.92 0.98
C ASP A 594 -20.62 31.12 1.41
N ASP A 595 -21.62 31.05 0.51
CA ASP A 595 -23.03 31.31 0.88
C ASP A 595 -23.98 30.09 0.85
N ASN A 596 -23.60 28.95 0.25
CA ASN A 596 -24.51 27.80 0.10
C ASN A 596 -23.95 26.44 0.55
N MET A 597 -22.68 26.33 0.96
CA MET A 597 -22.11 25.05 1.45
C MET A 597 -22.41 24.75 2.92
N ALA A 598 -23.26 25.56 3.57
CA ALA A 598 -23.88 25.19 4.84
C ALA A 598 -25.13 24.30 4.67
N VAL A 599 -25.48 23.79 3.48
CA VAL A 599 -26.73 23.02 3.28
C VAL A 599 -26.56 21.74 2.42
N LEU A 600 -25.34 21.31 2.12
CA LEU A 600 -25.07 20.00 1.51
C LEU A 600 -24.20 19.18 2.44
#